data_AF-A0AAV2SVH0-F1
#
_entry.id   AF-A0AAV2SVH0-F1
#
_cell.length_a   1.000
_cell.length_b   1.000
_cell.length_c   1.000
_cell.angle_alpha   90.00
_cell.angle_beta   90.00
_cell.angle_gamma   90.00
#
_symmetry.space_group_name_H-M   'P 1'
#
loop_
_entity.id
_entity.type
_entity.pdbx_description
1 polymer ?
#
loop_
_entity_poly.entity_id
_entity_poly.type
_entity_poly.pdbx_seq_one_letter_code
_entity_poly.pdbx_strand_id
1 'polypeptide(L)'
;SFPEMARTLKLILAYALVSMAKSDGGHRHPSPSYGVPDLRAEASEIVEEIDPVARLAVNIPGGGIPGEDYPILASVPNTGFRCENMDLPGYYADTSYEAGCQVFHICQPDFHLDSFLCPNGSVFNQQYFVCDWWANVDCAASEDFFRLNADIGKLPEVEPLPEASNLRNS
;
A
#
# COMPACT_ATOMS: atom_id res chain seq x y z
N SER A 1 -11.66 26.83 52.14
CA SER A 1 -11.72 25.61 51.31
C SER A 1 -13.06 25.48 50.57
N PHE A 2 -13.45 26.51 49.82
CA PHE A 2 -14.66 26.52 48.96
C PHE A 2 -14.42 26.85 47.45
N PRO A 3 -13.23 27.28 46.96
CA PRO A 3 -13.09 27.64 45.54
C PRO A 3 -12.78 26.46 44.59
N GLU A 4 -12.35 25.30 45.08
CA GLU A 4 -12.06 24.13 44.24
C GLU A 4 -13.32 23.34 43.83
N MET A 5 -14.28 23.18 44.74
CA MET A 5 -15.54 22.47 44.46
C MET A 5 -16.37 23.16 43.36
N ALA A 6 -16.29 24.49 43.28
CA ALA A 6 -16.98 25.27 42.25
C ALA A 6 -16.37 25.10 40.84
N ARG A 7 -15.09 24.74 40.73
CA ARG A 7 -14.43 24.46 39.44
C ARG A 7 -14.80 23.06 38.94
N THR A 8 -14.81 22.07 39.82
CA THR A 8 -15.19 20.69 39.48
C THR A 8 -16.66 20.59 39.09
N LEU A 9 -17.55 21.33 39.77
CA LEU A 9 -18.98 21.37 39.42
C LEU A 9 -19.23 22.04 38.05
N LYS A 10 -18.45 23.08 37.70
CA LYS A 10 -18.53 23.71 36.37
C LYS A 10 -18.06 22.79 35.25
N LEU A 11 -17.01 21.99 35.49
CA LEU A 11 -16.52 21.00 34.52
C LEU A 11 -17.52 19.86 34.31
N ILE A 12 -18.15 19.36 35.38
CA ILE A 12 -19.17 18.30 35.30
C ILE A 12 -20.44 18.80 34.59
N LEU A 13 -20.89 20.02 34.88
CA LEU A 13 -22.02 20.64 34.16
C LEU A 13 -21.70 20.92 32.68
N ALA A 14 -20.47 21.33 32.34
CA ALA A 14 -20.04 21.48 30.96
C ALA A 14 -20.04 20.14 30.22
N TYR A 15 -19.57 19.06 30.85
CA TYR A 15 -19.58 17.72 30.26
C TYR A 15 -21.01 17.17 30.08
N ALA A 16 -21.90 17.42 31.04
CA ALA A 16 -23.30 17.00 30.96
C ALA A 16 -24.11 17.78 29.91
N LEU A 17 -23.78 19.04 29.64
CA LEU A 17 -24.44 19.84 28.59
C LEU A 17 -24.02 19.42 27.18
N VAL A 18 -22.77 18.97 26.99
CA VAL A 18 -22.32 18.41 25.69
C VAL A 18 -23.06 17.11 25.36
N SER A 19 -23.49 16.34 26.36
CA SER A 19 -24.26 15.10 26.16
C SER A 19 -25.75 15.30 25.81
N MET A 20 -26.28 16.53 25.87
CA MET A 20 -27.72 16.81 25.65
C MET A 20 -28.04 17.42 24.27
N ALA A 21 -27.03 17.66 23.41
CA ALA A 21 -27.22 18.20 22.07
C ALA A 21 -27.28 17.10 20.99
N LYS A 22 -28.20 16.14 21.11
CA LYS A 22 -28.66 15.36 19.96
C LYS A 22 -30.07 14.80 20.19
N SER A 23 -31.06 15.67 20.16
CA SER A 23 -32.45 15.27 19.95
C SER A 23 -33.24 16.48 19.51
N ASP A 24 -33.60 16.54 18.24
CA ASP A 24 -34.90 17.05 17.82
C ASP A 24 -35.24 16.48 16.44
N GLY A 25 -36.41 15.86 16.40
CA GLY A 25 -36.98 15.18 15.25
C GLY A 25 -37.81 16.11 14.36
N GLY A 26 -38.09 15.63 13.15
CA GLY A 26 -39.06 16.21 12.23
C GLY A 26 -39.87 15.10 11.55
N HIS A 27 -41.19 15.10 11.79
CA HIS A 27 -42.17 14.06 11.46
C HIS A 27 -42.54 13.89 9.98
N ARG A 28 -42.77 12.63 9.55
CA ARG A 28 -43.97 12.21 8.78
C ARG A 28 -44.19 10.68 8.75
N HIS A 29 -45.37 10.22 9.18
CA HIS A 29 -45.92 8.85 8.95
C HIS A 29 -46.96 8.92 7.79
N PRO A 30 -47.52 7.80 7.27
CA PRO A 30 -46.93 6.52 6.85
C PRO A 30 -47.41 6.11 5.43
N SER A 31 -46.79 5.10 4.80
CA SER A 31 -47.48 4.17 3.88
C SER A 31 -46.74 2.83 3.80
N PRO A 32 -47.44 1.68 3.87
CA PRO A 32 -46.83 0.36 3.81
C PRO A 32 -46.70 -0.06 2.34
N SER A 33 -45.47 -0.12 1.84
CA SER A 33 -45.17 -0.82 0.59
C SER A 33 -43.99 -1.73 0.87
N TYR A 34 -44.17 -3.03 0.60
CA TYR A 34 -43.15 -4.04 0.72
C TYR A 34 -42.00 -3.73 -0.24
N GLY A 35 -41.01 -2.99 0.25
CA GLY A 35 -39.71 -2.78 -0.37
C GLY A 35 -38.65 -3.14 0.65
N VAL A 36 -37.79 -4.10 0.31
CA VAL A 36 -36.57 -4.38 1.05
C VAL A 36 -35.79 -3.06 1.18
N PRO A 37 -35.25 -2.70 2.35
CA PRO A 37 -34.43 -1.48 2.48
C PRO A 37 -33.29 -1.54 1.48
N ASP A 38 -33.15 -0.50 0.65
CA ASP A 38 -31.99 -0.33 -0.19
C ASP A 38 -30.82 0.11 0.71
N LEU A 39 -30.09 -0.87 1.23
CA LEU A 39 -28.90 -0.71 2.07
C LEU A 39 -27.82 0.18 1.42
N ARG A 40 -27.92 0.41 0.10
CA ARG A 40 -27.05 1.30 -0.67
C ARG A 40 -27.36 2.78 -0.44
N ALA A 41 -28.61 3.14 -0.13
CA ALA A 41 -29.02 4.52 0.11
C ALA A 41 -28.65 4.98 1.53
N GLU A 42 -28.79 4.10 2.54
CA GLU A 42 -28.38 4.40 3.92
C GLU A 42 -26.85 4.45 4.07
N ALA A 43 -26.11 3.70 3.27
CA ALA A 43 -24.65 3.81 3.19
C ALA A 43 -24.17 5.11 2.52
N SER A 44 -25.03 5.82 1.80
CA SER A 44 -24.67 7.05 1.05
C SER A 44 -24.66 8.31 1.91
N GLU A 45 -25.33 8.32 3.06
CA GLU A 45 -25.45 9.52 3.91
C GLU A 45 -24.38 9.59 5.02
N ILE A 46 -23.53 8.57 5.13
CA ILE A 46 -22.38 8.51 6.06
C ILE A 46 -21.05 8.87 5.38
N VAL A 47 -21.04 9.10 4.06
CA VAL A 47 -19.84 9.37 3.26
C VAL A 47 -19.64 10.87 3.09
N GLU A 48 -19.50 11.60 4.20
CA GLU A 48 -19.00 12.98 4.20
C GLU A 48 -17.77 13.11 5.11
N GLU A 49 -16.74 12.33 4.78
CA GLU A 49 -15.39 12.84 4.63
C GLU A 49 -14.69 11.88 3.66
N ILE A 50 -14.33 12.35 2.47
CA ILE A 50 -13.64 11.53 1.47
C ILE A 50 -12.21 11.36 1.98
N ASP A 51 -12.00 10.52 2.99
CA ASP A 51 -10.67 10.13 3.38
C ASP A 51 -10.06 9.37 2.19
N PRO A 52 -9.12 9.99 1.46
CA PRO A 52 -8.54 9.36 0.29
C PRO A 52 -7.75 8.11 0.68
N VAL A 53 -7.29 8.00 1.93
CA VAL A 53 -6.54 6.86 2.46
C VAL A 53 -7.49 5.70 2.75
N ALA A 54 -8.64 5.94 3.39
CA ALA A 54 -9.66 4.90 3.58
C ALA A 54 -10.15 4.30 2.25
N ARG A 55 -10.20 5.11 1.17
CA ARG A 55 -10.51 4.60 -0.17
C ARG A 55 -9.44 3.65 -0.73
N LEU A 56 -8.18 3.82 -0.36
CA LEU A 56 -7.12 2.87 -0.77
C LEU A 56 -7.36 1.51 -0.12
N ALA A 57 -7.64 1.48 1.19
CA ALA A 57 -7.84 0.24 1.93
C ALA A 57 -8.93 -0.67 1.32
N VAL A 58 -10.02 -0.09 0.79
CA VAL A 58 -11.15 -0.86 0.23
C VAL A 58 -10.89 -1.35 -1.21
N ASN A 59 -10.01 -0.67 -1.96
CA ASN A 59 -9.79 -0.96 -3.38
C ASN A 59 -8.49 -1.72 -3.69
N ILE A 60 -7.55 -1.79 -2.74
CA ILE A 60 -6.30 -2.53 -2.89
C ILE A 60 -6.52 -4.00 -2.45
N PRO A 61 -6.25 -4.99 -3.34
CA PRO A 61 -6.27 -6.41 -2.98
C PRO A 61 -5.35 -6.75 -1.81
N GLY A 62 -5.70 -7.79 -1.04
CA GLY A 62 -4.91 -8.25 0.11
C GLY A 62 -5.31 -7.64 1.46
N GLY A 63 -6.17 -6.61 1.49
CA GLY A 63 -6.86 -6.17 2.70
C GLY A 63 -6.01 -5.50 3.78
N GLY A 64 -4.85 -4.93 3.40
CA GLY A 64 -3.95 -4.21 4.31
C GLY A 64 -4.34 -2.75 4.56
N ILE A 65 -3.86 -2.21 5.67
CA ILE A 65 -4.03 -0.83 6.11
C ILE A 65 -2.94 0.05 5.46
N PRO A 66 -3.32 1.02 4.59
CA PRO A 66 -2.34 1.92 3.98
C PRO A 66 -1.62 2.76 5.04
N GLY A 67 -0.30 2.84 4.95
CA GLY A 67 0.57 3.53 5.91
C GLY A 67 1.00 2.68 7.11
N GLU A 68 0.41 1.50 7.30
CA GLU A 68 0.82 0.53 8.34
C GLU A 68 1.37 -0.75 7.71
N ASP A 69 0.57 -1.46 6.91
CA ASP A 69 0.96 -2.72 6.28
C ASP A 69 1.80 -2.51 5.01
N TYR A 70 1.58 -1.39 4.33
CA TYR A 70 2.36 -0.97 3.16
C TYR A 70 2.44 0.55 3.09
N PRO A 71 3.53 1.11 2.54
CA PRO A 71 3.73 2.54 2.46
C PRO A 71 2.83 3.20 1.38
N ILE A 72 2.57 4.50 1.57
CA ILE A 72 1.77 5.36 0.67
C ILE A 72 2.53 6.64 0.31
N LEU A 73 3.80 6.48 -0.06
CA LEU A 73 4.73 7.57 -0.32
C LEU A 73 4.27 8.40 -1.53
N ALA A 74 4.24 9.72 -1.36
CA ALA A 74 3.94 10.67 -2.44
C ALA A 74 5.20 11.05 -3.25
N SER A 75 6.38 10.76 -2.72
CA SER A 75 7.68 11.06 -3.32
C SER A 75 8.74 10.10 -2.78
N VAL A 76 9.81 9.88 -3.55
CA VAL A 76 10.97 9.10 -3.11
C VAL A 76 11.63 9.79 -1.90
N PRO A 77 11.72 9.14 -0.73
CA PRO A 77 12.42 9.68 0.43
C PRO A 77 13.93 9.58 0.24
N ASN A 78 14.68 10.34 1.04
CA ASN A 78 16.13 10.18 1.09
C ASN A 78 16.49 9.06 2.08
N THR A 79 16.90 7.91 1.54
CA THR A 79 17.25 6.71 2.29
C THR A 79 18.76 6.50 2.40
N GLY A 80 19.54 7.30 1.66
CA GLY A 80 20.98 7.11 1.52
C GLY A 80 21.37 6.00 0.55
N PHE A 81 20.42 5.45 -0.24
CA PHE A 81 20.72 4.49 -1.29
C PHE A 81 21.71 5.06 -2.32
N ARG A 82 22.69 4.25 -2.72
CA ARG A 82 23.76 4.63 -3.65
C ARG A 82 24.17 3.44 -4.52
N CYS A 83 24.21 3.64 -5.84
CA CYS A 83 24.62 2.61 -6.79
C CYS A 83 26.08 2.19 -6.61
N GLU A 84 26.94 3.04 -6.04
CA GLU A 84 28.33 2.71 -5.76
C GLU A 84 28.49 1.65 -4.65
N ASN A 85 27.43 1.41 -3.87
CA ASN A 85 27.40 0.38 -2.83
C ASN A 85 26.82 -0.94 -3.35
N MET A 86 26.43 -1.01 -4.63
CA MET A 86 25.83 -2.19 -5.25
C MET A 86 26.85 -2.86 -6.17
N ASP A 87 26.91 -4.19 -6.13
CA ASP A 87 27.92 -4.95 -6.89
C ASP A 87 27.65 -4.98 -8.41
N LEU A 88 26.40 -4.75 -8.83
CA LEU A 88 25.96 -4.90 -10.22
C LEU A 88 25.14 -3.69 -10.70
N PRO A 89 25.17 -3.34 -11.99
CA PRO A 89 24.10 -2.54 -12.58
C PRO A 89 22.79 -3.36 -12.57
N GLY A 90 21.65 -2.68 -12.46
CA GLY A 90 20.35 -3.35 -12.43
C GLY A 90 19.30 -2.63 -11.58
N TYR A 91 18.28 -3.37 -11.16
CA TYR A 91 17.15 -2.88 -10.39
C TYR A 91 17.28 -3.32 -8.93
N TYR A 92 16.98 -2.42 -8.01
CA TYR A 92 17.15 -2.65 -6.57
C TYR A 92 15.92 -2.18 -5.80
N ALA A 93 15.30 -3.07 -5.05
CA ALA A 93 14.32 -2.71 -4.01
C ALA A 93 15.02 -1.91 -2.92
N ASP A 94 14.44 -0.77 -2.52
CA ASP A 94 14.91 -0.05 -1.34
C ASP A 94 14.23 -0.62 -0.08
N THR A 95 14.98 -1.45 0.64
CA THR A 95 14.55 -2.15 1.86
C THR A 95 14.60 -1.26 3.11
N SER A 96 15.02 -0.01 3.00
CA SER A 96 14.99 0.93 4.13
C SER A 96 13.56 1.12 4.66
N TYR A 97 13.45 1.42 5.94
CA TYR A 97 12.15 1.61 6.60
C TYR A 97 11.34 2.75 5.95
N GLU A 98 12.02 3.80 5.51
CA GLU A 98 11.41 4.97 4.88
C GLU A 98 10.86 4.66 3.48
N ALA A 99 11.50 3.75 2.72
CA ALA A 99 11.05 3.35 1.40
C ALA A 99 10.07 2.16 1.41
N GLY A 100 10.25 1.22 2.35
CA GLY A 100 9.41 0.05 2.53
C GLY A 100 9.20 -0.78 1.26
N CYS A 101 10.21 -0.89 0.40
CA CYS A 101 10.17 -1.48 -0.94
C CYS A 101 9.16 -0.84 -1.92
N GLN A 102 8.41 0.21 -1.54
CA GLN A 102 7.62 0.95 -2.53
C GLN A 102 8.53 1.78 -3.44
N VAL A 103 9.72 2.15 -2.99
CA VAL A 103 10.76 2.68 -3.85
C VAL A 103 11.61 1.56 -4.40
N PHE A 104 11.94 1.67 -5.68
CA PHE A 104 13.03 0.93 -6.28
C PHE A 104 13.93 1.86 -7.09
N HIS A 105 15.17 1.41 -7.24
CA HIS A 105 16.23 2.13 -7.90
C HIS A 105 16.69 1.38 -9.14
N ILE A 106 17.13 2.12 -10.14
CA ILE A 106 17.85 1.59 -11.30
C ILE A 106 19.27 2.14 -11.25
N CYS A 107 20.23 1.23 -11.18
CA CYS A 107 21.65 1.53 -11.24
C CYS A 107 22.20 1.24 -12.62
N GLN A 108 22.72 2.29 -13.26
CA GLN A 108 23.40 2.20 -14.54
C GLN A 108 24.87 1.77 -14.37
N PRO A 109 25.54 1.27 -15.44
CA PRO A 109 26.94 0.83 -15.36
C PRO A 109 27.94 1.91 -14.93
N ASP A 110 27.59 3.19 -15.07
CA ASP A 110 28.38 4.35 -14.66
C ASP A 110 27.98 4.89 -13.27
N PHE A 111 27.22 4.10 -12.51
CA PHE A 111 26.65 4.44 -11.20
C PHE A 111 25.59 5.55 -11.22
N HIS A 112 25.08 5.94 -12.38
CA HIS A 112 23.90 6.80 -12.43
C HIS A 112 22.72 6.11 -11.74
N LEU A 113 22.00 6.88 -10.92
CA LEU A 113 20.89 6.42 -10.09
C LEU A 113 19.60 7.07 -10.57
N ASP A 114 18.65 6.24 -11.00
CA ASP A 114 17.26 6.62 -11.22
C ASP A 114 16.39 5.99 -10.12
N SER A 115 15.38 6.70 -9.63
CA SER A 115 14.53 6.23 -8.52
C SER A 115 13.05 6.38 -8.83
N PHE A 116 12.26 5.38 -8.48
CA PHE A 116 10.86 5.29 -8.84
C PHE A 116 10.00 4.80 -7.69
N LEU A 117 8.73 5.18 -7.70
CA LEU A 117 7.70 4.68 -6.80
C LEU A 117 6.83 3.64 -7.51
N CYS A 118 6.62 2.51 -6.85
CA CYS A 118 5.50 1.62 -7.12
C CYS A 118 4.17 2.31 -6.72
N PRO A 119 3.08 2.04 -7.44
CA PRO A 119 1.75 2.53 -7.06
C PRO A 119 1.36 2.14 -5.63
N ASN A 120 0.52 2.96 -4.98
CA ASN A 120 0.00 2.65 -3.64
C ASN A 120 -0.66 1.26 -3.61
N GLY A 121 -0.32 0.45 -2.60
CA GLY A 121 -0.76 -0.93 -2.47
C GLY A 121 0.12 -1.97 -3.16
N SER A 122 1.20 -1.54 -3.80
CA SER A 122 2.22 -2.42 -4.38
C SER A 122 3.61 -2.02 -3.89
N VAL A 123 4.52 -2.99 -3.89
CA VAL A 123 5.95 -2.81 -3.59
C VAL A 123 6.78 -3.59 -4.61
N PHE A 124 8.04 -3.22 -4.76
CA PHE A 124 8.92 -3.81 -5.76
C PHE A 124 9.30 -5.24 -5.37
N ASN A 125 8.88 -6.20 -6.19
CA ASN A 125 9.27 -7.58 -6.07
C ASN A 125 10.62 -7.77 -6.78
N GLN A 126 11.70 -7.77 -6.01
CA GLN A 126 13.06 -7.91 -6.52
C GLN A 126 13.28 -9.20 -7.32
N GLN A 127 12.62 -10.29 -6.95
CA GLN A 127 12.78 -11.59 -7.61
C GLN A 127 12.28 -11.56 -9.07
N TYR A 128 11.24 -10.78 -9.34
CA TYR A 128 10.56 -10.74 -10.64
C TYR A 128 10.70 -9.39 -11.37
N PHE A 129 11.42 -8.43 -10.77
CA PHE A 129 11.66 -7.09 -11.30
C PHE A 129 10.37 -6.34 -11.67
N VAL A 130 9.35 -6.44 -10.83
CA VAL A 130 8.02 -5.83 -11.05
C VAL A 130 7.43 -5.31 -9.75
N CYS A 131 6.63 -4.25 -9.80
CA CYS A 131 5.78 -3.88 -8.66
C CYS A 131 4.65 -4.91 -8.53
N ASP A 132 4.59 -5.64 -7.42
CA ASP A 132 3.56 -6.62 -7.11
C ASP A 132 2.77 -6.16 -5.88
N TRP A 133 1.62 -6.77 -5.63
CA TRP A 133 0.82 -6.49 -4.44
C TRP A 133 1.67 -6.70 -3.18
N TRP A 134 1.56 -5.76 -2.23
CA TRP A 134 2.37 -5.77 -1.01
C TRP A 134 2.34 -7.12 -0.28
N ALA A 135 1.19 -7.81 -0.27
CA ALA A 135 1.00 -9.10 0.39
C ALA A 135 1.75 -10.27 -0.29
N ASN A 136 2.22 -10.10 -1.53
CA ASN A 136 2.97 -11.11 -2.27
C ASN A 136 4.48 -10.96 -2.09
N VAL A 137 4.94 -9.88 -1.46
CA VAL A 137 6.36 -9.53 -1.39
C VAL A 137 6.82 -9.51 0.06
N ASP A 138 7.82 -10.35 0.36
CA ASP A 138 8.61 -10.21 1.58
C ASP A 138 9.70 -9.15 1.33
N CYS A 139 9.43 -7.90 1.70
CA CYS A 139 10.33 -6.79 1.45
C CYS A 139 11.73 -7.03 2.04
N ALA A 140 11.82 -7.63 3.24
CA ALA A 140 13.09 -7.89 3.91
C ALA A 140 13.94 -8.93 3.17
N ALA A 141 13.31 -9.87 2.45
CA ALA A 141 13.99 -10.87 1.63
C ALA A 141 14.46 -10.34 0.27
N SER A 142 14.16 -9.07 -0.08
CA SER A 142 14.51 -8.54 -1.41
C SER A 142 16.00 -8.60 -1.70
N GLU A 143 16.86 -8.33 -0.71
CA GLU A 143 18.32 -8.31 -0.90
C GLU A 143 18.88 -9.66 -1.35
N ASP A 144 18.27 -10.79 -0.96
CA ASP A 144 18.66 -12.13 -1.38
C ASP A 144 18.55 -12.34 -2.90
N PHE A 145 17.74 -11.50 -3.56
CA PHE A 145 17.48 -11.54 -4.99
C PHE A 145 18.27 -10.50 -5.80
N PHE A 146 19.07 -9.64 -5.17
CA PHE A 146 19.91 -8.66 -5.89
C PHE A 146 20.86 -9.31 -6.91
N ARG A 147 21.32 -10.53 -6.63
CA ARG A 147 22.15 -11.32 -7.55
C ARG A 147 21.48 -11.57 -8.91
N LEU A 148 20.14 -11.55 -9.00
CA LEU A 148 19.42 -11.77 -10.25
C LEU A 148 19.67 -10.63 -11.26
N ASN A 149 20.15 -9.47 -10.82
CA ASN A 149 20.57 -8.39 -11.71
C ASN A 149 21.65 -8.86 -12.70
N ALA A 150 22.46 -9.86 -12.33
CA ALA A 150 23.45 -10.45 -13.21
C ALA A 150 22.84 -11.07 -14.47
N ASP A 151 21.56 -11.45 -14.44
CA ASP A 151 20.88 -12.19 -15.51
C ASP A 151 20.02 -11.31 -16.41
N ILE A 152 19.95 -10.00 -16.12
CA ILE A 152 19.21 -9.05 -16.97
C ILE A 152 19.82 -9.04 -18.37
N GLY A 153 18.95 -9.22 -19.37
CA GLY A 153 19.34 -9.23 -20.79
C GLY A 153 20.02 -10.51 -21.27
N LYS A 154 20.18 -11.53 -20.41
CA LYS A 154 20.62 -12.86 -20.85
C LYS A 154 19.45 -13.63 -21.43
N LEU A 155 19.67 -14.26 -22.59
CA LEU A 155 18.74 -15.26 -23.10
C LEU A 155 18.96 -16.56 -22.33
N PRO A 156 17.89 -17.28 -21.96
CA PRO A 156 18.05 -18.62 -21.42
C PRO A 156 18.79 -19.46 -22.47
N GLU A 157 19.78 -20.23 -22.02
CA GLU A 157 20.42 -21.21 -22.87
C GLU A 157 19.32 -22.19 -23.33
N VAL A 158 19.01 -22.17 -24.61
CA VAL A 158 18.01 -23.07 -25.18
C VAL A 158 18.62 -24.47 -25.08
N GLU A 159 18.13 -25.30 -24.16
CA GLU A 159 18.44 -26.71 -24.22
C GLU A 159 18.05 -27.19 -25.63
N PRO A 160 18.99 -27.79 -26.39
CA PRO A 160 18.69 -28.28 -27.72
C PRO A 160 17.47 -29.21 -27.60
N LEU A 161 16.40 -28.89 -28.34
CA LEU A 161 15.28 -29.83 -28.48
C LEU A 161 15.88 -31.20 -28.85
N PRO A 162 15.50 -32.30 -28.18
CA PRO A 162 16.03 -33.61 -28.48
C PRO A 162 15.84 -33.85 -29.97
N GLU A 163 16.97 -33.94 -30.68
CA GLU A 163 17.02 -33.81 -32.12
C GLU A 163 16.01 -34.75 -32.80
N ALA A 164 15.35 -34.25 -33.83
CA ALA A 164 14.70 -35.05 -34.86
C ALA A 164 15.72 -35.87 -35.69
N SER A 165 16.76 -36.42 -35.05
CA SER A 165 17.79 -37.27 -35.65
C SER A 165 17.29 -38.69 -35.94
N ASN A 166 16.12 -39.07 -35.44
CA ASN A 166 15.51 -40.39 -35.67
C ASN A 166 14.49 -40.47 -36.83
N LEU A 167 14.29 -39.40 -37.61
CA LEU A 167 13.36 -39.43 -38.78
C LEU A 167 14.08 -39.49 -40.15
N ARG A 168 15.41 -39.64 -40.18
CA ARG A 168 16.18 -39.73 -41.44
C ARG A 168 16.69 -41.14 -41.77
N ASN A 169 16.38 -42.15 -40.96
CA ASN A 169 16.84 -43.54 -41.14
C ASN A 169 15.68 -44.57 -41.30
N SER A 170 14.51 -44.13 -41.77
CA SER A 170 13.37 -45.02 -42.09
C SER A 170 13.05 -45.02 -43.57
#